data_AF-A0AAN1HSS5-F1
#
_entry.id   AF-A0AAN1HSS5-F1
#
_cell.length_a   1.000
_cell.length_b   1.000
_cell.length_c   1.000
_cell.angle_alpha   90.00
_cell.angle_beta   90.00
_cell.angle_gamma   90.00
#
_symmetry.space_group_name_H-M   'P 1'
#
loop_
_entity.id
_entity.type
_entity.pdbx_description
1 polymer ?
#
loop_
_entity_poly.entity_id
_entity_poly.type
_entity_poly.pdbx_seq_one_letter_code
_entity_poly.pdbx_strand_id
1 'polypeptide(L)'
;MRQQLPQTRVVGRWGSDSPSVDLEVVEPFSRAEISDGVIPATGAVKDSSGELIGELLLWVSEGSLSALEYSWYTDEAPVVLPDPHDVTVAVRH
;
A
#
# COMPACT_ATOMS: atom_id res chain seq x y z
N MET A 1 -8.88 -10.52 2.75
CA MET A 1 -7.64 -9.74 2.97
C MET A 1 -7.56 -9.04 4.33
N ARG A 2 -8.55 -8.27 4.81
CA ARG A 2 -8.46 -7.58 6.13
C ARG A 2 -7.98 -8.46 7.30
N GLN A 3 -8.36 -9.74 7.30
CA GLN A 3 -7.96 -10.71 8.33
C GLN A 3 -6.45 -11.01 8.37
N GLN A 4 -5.69 -10.70 7.32
CA GLN A 4 -4.24 -10.91 7.25
C GLN A 4 -3.45 -9.81 8.00
N LEU A 5 -4.04 -8.62 8.21
CA LEU A 5 -3.35 -7.47 8.82
C LEU A 5 -2.66 -7.78 10.16
N PRO A 6 -3.28 -8.50 11.12
CA PRO A 6 -2.63 -8.78 12.41
C PRO A 6 -1.37 -9.65 12.33
N GLN A 7 -1.15 -10.37 11.22
CA GLN A 7 0.03 -11.22 11.01
C GLN A 7 0.91 -10.74 9.85
N THR A 8 0.65 -9.53 9.35
CA THR A 8 1.48 -8.90 8.34
C THR A 8 2.69 -8.26 9.00
N ARG A 9 3.88 -8.48 8.45
CA ARG A 9 5.14 -7.89 8.89
C ARG A 9 5.80 -7.15 7.74
N VAL A 10 6.48 -6.06 8.06
CA VAL A 10 7.42 -5.42 7.13
C VAL A 10 8.71 -6.23 7.14
N VAL A 11 9.13 -6.70 5.96
CA VAL A 11 10.32 -7.54 5.77
C VAL A 11 11.39 -6.88 4.90
N GLY A 12 11.04 -5.82 4.19
CA GLY A 12 11.93 -5.08 3.30
C GLY A 12 11.49 -3.64 3.10
N ARG A 13 12.39 -2.84 2.54
CA ARG A 13 12.14 -1.46 2.10
C ARG A 13 12.65 -1.29 0.69
N TRP A 14 11.91 -0.53 -0.10
CA TRP A 14 12.30 -0.26 -1.48
C TRP A 14 13.32 0.89 -1.48
N GLY A 15 14.61 0.56 -1.55
CA GLY A 15 15.68 1.56 -1.48
C GLY A 15 15.88 2.15 -0.08
N SER A 16 16.91 2.98 0.10
CA SER A 16 17.28 3.54 1.41
C SER A 16 16.24 4.50 1.97
N ASP A 17 15.68 5.34 1.10
CA ASP A 17 14.88 6.50 1.51
C ASP A 17 13.41 6.39 1.09
N SER A 18 13.03 5.38 0.31
CA SER A 18 11.63 5.26 -0.08
C SER A 18 10.79 4.65 1.05
N PRO A 19 9.56 5.18 1.25
CA PRO A 19 8.66 4.71 2.29
C PRO A 19 7.92 3.42 1.92
N SER A 20 8.08 2.93 0.69
CA SER A 20 7.48 1.67 0.23
C SER A 20 8.14 0.47 0.91
N VAL A 21 7.33 -0.53 1.24
CA VAL A 21 7.74 -1.68 2.05
C VAL A 21 7.29 -3.00 1.45
N ASP A 22 8.15 -4.01 1.56
CA ASP A 22 7.77 -5.40 1.32
C ASP A 22 7.09 -5.96 2.57
N LEU A 23 6.03 -6.72 2.35
CA LEU A 23 5.19 -7.32 3.37
C LEU A 23 5.25 -8.85 3.29
N GLU A 24 5.21 -9.49 4.44
CA GLU A 24 5.02 -10.93 4.58
C GLU A 24 3.85 -11.20 5.53
N VAL A 25 2.93 -12.07 5.12
CA VAL A 25 1.87 -12.59 6.00
C VAL A 25 2.34 -13.90 6.61
N VAL A 26 2.50 -13.94 7.93
CA VAL A 26 2.96 -15.13 8.64
C VAL A 26 1.85 -16.18 8.70
N GLU A 27 2.04 -17.31 8.04
CA GLU A 27 1.10 -18.45 8.02
C GLU A 27 0.79 -19.02 9.42
N PRO A 28 -0.38 -19.68 9.62
CA PRO A 28 -1.40 -20.01 8.63
C PRO A 28 -2.48 -18.94 8.46
N PHE A 29 -2.74 -18.48 7.22
CA PHE A 29 -3.85 -17.58 6.86
C PHE A 29 -4.62 -18.02 5.61
N SER A 30 -5.91 -17.70 5.59
CA SER A 30 -6.69 -17.84 4.37
C SER A 30 -6.17 -16.90 3.28
N ARG A 31 -5.69 -17.50 2.19
CA ARG A 31 -5.37 -16.81 0.94
C ARG A 31 -6.64 -16.19 0.37
N ALA A 32 -6.54 -14.96 -0.13
CA ALA A 32 -7.64 -14.30 -0.79
C ALA A 32 -7.77 -14.79 -2.24
N GLU A 33 -9.01 -14.98 -2.71
CA GLU A 33 -9.30 -15.26 -4.13
C GLU A 33 -9.25 -13.96 -4.94
N ILE A 34 -8.03 -13.43 -5.12
CA ILE A 34 -7.76 -12.22 -5.91
C ILE A 34 -6.51 -12.47 -6.75
N SER A 35 -6.46 -11.88 -7.95
CA SER A 35 -5.29 -11.94 -8.81
C SER A 35 -4.09 -11.24 -8.17
N ASP A 36 -2.89 -11.70 -8.54
CA ASP A 36 -1.65 -11.04 -8.17
C ASP A 36 -1.55 -9.63 -8.77
N GLY A 37 -0.83 -8.75 -8.06
CA GLY A 37 -0.64 -7.36 -8.41
C GLY A 37 -1.33 -6.39 -7.46
N VAL A 38 -1.55 -5.16 -7.92
CA VAL A 38 -2.23 -4.12 -7.14
C VAL A 38 -3.72 -4.46 -7.01
N ILE A 39 -4.25 -4.41 -5.79
CA ILE A 39 -5.69 -4.63 -5.57
C ILE A 39 -6.53 -3.59 -6.32
N PRO A 40 -7.79 -3.89 -6.68
CA PRO A 40 -8.69 -2.95 -7.37
C PRO A 40 -9.25 -1.89 -6.40
N ALA A 41 -8.36 -1.17 -5.72
CA ALA A 41 -8.67 -0.04 -4.87
C ALA A 41 -7.61 1.05 -5.08
N THR A 42 -8.02 2.30 -4.84
CA THR A 42 -7.14 3.46 -4.87
C THR A 42 -7.04 4.03 -3.47
N GLY A 43 -5.81 4.29 -3.00
CA GLY A 43 -5.55 5.09 -1.81
C GLY A 43 -5.00 6.46 -2.21
N ALA A 44 -5.87 7.38 -2.61
CA ALA A 44 -5.45 8.71 -3.07
C ALA A 44 -4.90 9.53 -1.89
N VAL A 45 -3.70 10.08 -2.05
CA VAL A 45 -3.03 10.93 -1.05
C VAL A 45 -3.18 12.39 -1.46
N LYS A 46 -3.73 13.21 -0.57
CA LYS A 46 -3.93 14.64 -0.81
C LYS A 46 -3.18 15.49 0.19
N ASP A 47 -2.72 16.65 -0.26
CA ASP A 47 -2.15 17.63 0.65
C ASP A 47 -3.24 18.43 1.39
N SER A 48 -2.81 19.37 2.25
CA SER A 48 -3.73 20.23 3.01
C SER A 48 -4.63 21.14 2.16
N SER A 49 -4.26 21.38 0.89
CA SER A 49 -5.07 22.14 -0.06
C SER A 49 -6.11 21.26 -0.77
N GLY A 50 -5.98 19.93 -0.65
CA GLY A 50 -6.79 18.93 -1.33
C GLY A 50 -6.23 18.51 -2.70
N GLU A 51 -5.02 18.96 -3.04
CA GLU A 51 -4.32 18.57 -4.27
C GLU A 51 -3.86 17.11 -4.19
N LEU A 52 -4.01 16.37 -5.30
CA LEU A 52 -3.59 14.97 -5.40
C LEU A 52 -2.08 14.90 -5.60
N ILE A 53 -1.36 14.45 -4.58
CA ILE A 53 0.11 14.39 -4.58
C ILE A 53 0.67 12.97 -4.77
N GLY A 54 -0.18 11.95 -4.68
CA GLY A 54 0.21 10.57 -4.94
C GLY A 54 -0.87 9.55 -4.59
N GLU A 55 -0.47 8.29 -4.56
CA GLU A 55 -1.33 7.13 -4.28
C GLU A 55 -0.59 6.08 -3.43
N LEU A 56 -1.30 5.48 -2.48
CA LEU A 56 -0.91 4.23 -1.84
C LEU A 56 -1.49 3.04 -2.63
N LEU A 57 -0.61 2.15 -3.06
CA LEU A 57 -0.94 0.92 -3.77
C LEU A 57 -0.68 -0.28 -2.84
N LEU A 58 -1.66 -1.16 -2.70
CA LEU A 58 -1.52 -2.38 -1.93
C LEU A 58 -1.38 -3.57 -2.88
N TRP A 59 -0.28 -4.29 -2.74
CA TRP A 59 0.07 -5.41 -3.60
C TRP A 59 -0.30 -6.75 -2.97
N VAL A 60 -0.66 -7.70 -3.84
CA VAL A 60 -0.94 -9.10 -3.51
C VAL A 60 -0.05 -10.02 -4.34
N SER A 61 0.42 -11.09 -3.70
CA SER A 61 1.06 -12.23 -4.36
C SER A 61 0.53 -13.53 -3.73
N GLU A 62 0.09 -14.46 -4.56
CA GLU A 62 -0.52 -15.74 -4.18
C GLU A 62 -1.67 -15.61 -3.15
N GLY A 63 -2.46 -14.54 -3.25
CA GLY A 63 -3.57 -14.27 -2.34
C GLY A 63 -3.17 -13.71 -0.96
N SER A 64 -1.91 -13.32 -0.77
CA SER A 64 -1.38 -12.68 0.45
C SER A 64 -0.90 -11.26 0.19
N LEU A 65 -1.02 -10.38 1.19
CA LEU A 65 -0.39 -9.05 1.15
C LEU A 65 1.11 -9.18 0.91
N SER A 66 1.65 -8.44 -0.07
CA SER A 66 3.06 -8.56 -0.49
C SER A 66 3.84 -7.26 -0.45
N ALA A 67 3.19 -6.10 -0.62
CA ALA A 67 3.85 -4.80 -0.48
C ALA A 67 2.83 -3.68 -0.23
N LEU A 68 3.30 -2.60 0.40
CA LEU A 68 2.65 -1.30 0.39
C LEU A 68 3.59 -0.33 -0.34
N GLU A 69 3.12 0.20 -1.46
CA GLU A 69 3.87 1.15 -2.27
C GLU A 69 3.26 2.55 -2.14
N TYR A 70 4.13 3.56 -2.08
CA TYR A 70 3.75 4.96 -2.26
C TYR A 70 4.25 5.47 -3.62
N SER A 71 3.33 5.63 -4.57
CA SER A 71 3.55 6.33 -5.84
C SER A 71 3.26 7.82 -5.67
N TRP A 72 4.07 8.70 -6.27
CA TRP A 72 3.94 10.15 -6.10
C TRP A 72 3.87 10.88 -7.43
N TYR A 73 3.24 12.06 -7.42
CA TYR A 73 3.05 12.92 -8.60
C TYR A 73 3.78 14.25 -8.50
N THR A 74 4.45 14.50 -7.36
CA THR A 74 5.29 15.67 -7.11
C THR A 74 6.68 15.52 -7.75
N ASP A 75 7.43 16.62 -7.83
CA ASP A 75 8.81 16.59 -8.34
C ASP A 75 9.78 15.88 -7.39
N GLU A 76 9.52 15.96 -6.08
CA GLU A 76 10.31 15.30 -5.04
C GLU A 76 9.64 14.01 -4.59
N ALA A 77 10.43 12.94 -4.47
CA ALA A 77 9.96 11.67 -3.95
C ALA A 77 9.69 11.76 -2.43
N PRO A 78 8.60 11.17 -1.92
CA PRO A 78 8.35 11.12 -0.49
C PRO A 78 9.39 10.23 0.19
N VAL A 79 9.78 10.60 1.42
CA VAL A 79 10.67 9.80 2.27
C VAL A 79 9.95 9.20 3.49
N VAL A 80 8.66 9.50 3.64
CA VAL A 80 7.78 9.00 4.70
C VAL A 80 6.43 8.62 4.10
N LEU A 81 5.75 7.66 4.74
CA LEU A 81 4.35 7.38 4.43
C LEU A 81 3.47 8.60 4.80
N PRO A 82 2.36 8.82 4.09
CA PRO A 82 1.44 9.91 4.42
C PRO A 82 0.73 9.66 5.75
N ASP A 83 0.20 10.72 6.36
CA ASP A 83 -0.75 10.55 7.46
C ASP A 83 -2.00 9.82 6.95
N PRO A 84 -2.52 8.80 7.66
CA PRO A 84 -3.74 8.12 7.25
C PRO A 84 -4.96 9.04 7.03
N HIS A 85 -5.01 10.20 7.69
CA HIS A 85 -6.05 11.20 7.50
C HIS A 85 -5.99 11.91 6.14
N ASP A 86 -4.84 11.88 5.48
CA ASP A 86 -4.62 12.45 4.14
C ASP A 86 -4.94 11.44 3.02
N VAL A 87 -5.31 10.20 3.38
CA VAL A 87 -5.58 9.11 2.44
C VAL A 87 -7.09 8.88 2.29
N THR A 88 -7.59 8.98 1.05
CA THR A 88 -8.96 8.60 0.70
C THR A 88 -8.97 7.29 -0.07
N VAL A 89 -9.72 6.31 0.42
CA VAL A 89 -9.83 4.97 -0.19
C VAL A 89 -11.10 4.85 -1.03
N ALA A 90 -10.98 4.39 -2.28
CA ALA A 90 -12.10 4.04 -3.15
C ALA A 90 -11.88 2.68 -3.82
N VAL A 91 -12.91 1.85 -3.93
CA VAL A 91 -12.86 0.57 -4.66
C VAL A 91 -13.16 0.84 -6.13
N ARG A 92 -12.36 0.25 -7.03
CA ARG A 92 -12.62 0.29 -8.47
C ARG A 92 -13.54 -0.89 -8.81
N HIS A 93 -14.63 -0.61 -9.51
CA HIS A 93 -15.61 -1.60 -9.99
C HIS A 93 -15.23 -2.13 -11.36
#